data_AF-I1P0V6-F1
#
_entry.id   AF-I1P0V6-F1
#
_cell.length_a   1.000
_cell.length_b   1.000
_cell.length_c   1.000
_cell.angle_alpha   90.00
_cell.angle_beta   90.00
_cell.angle_gamma   90.00
#
_symmetry.space_group_name_H-M   'P 1'
#
loop_
_entity.id
_entity.type
_entity.pdbx_description
1 polymer ?
#
loop_
_entity_poly.entity_id
_entity_poly.type
_entity_poly.pdbx_seq_one_letter_code
_entity_poly.pdbx_strand_id
1 'polypeptide(L)'
;MGGYELVRSDDAAAAGPPDLELGGSGSGNGGGVSAKSRPPSSPPSQGGARQRLVSLDVFRGITVLLMIIVDDAGAFLPALNHSPWDGVTIADFVMPFFLFMVGISLTLAYKRVPDKLEATKKAVLRALKLFCLGLVLQGGFFHGVRSLTFGVDITKIRLMGILQRIAIAYLLAAICEIWLKGDDDVDCGLDVIRRYRYQLVVALLLSTMYTVILHGVYVPDWEYQISGPGSTEKSFSVRCGVRGDTGPACNAVGMLDRTILGIDHLYRRPVYARTKQCSINYPQNGPLPPDAPSWCQAPFDPEGLLSSVMAIVTCLIGLQFGHIIIHFEKHKGRIINWLIPSFSMLALAFSMDFIGIRMNKPLYTISYALATSGAAGLLFAGIYTLVDVYGFRKLTIPMEWMGKHALMIYVLVACNILPIFIHGFYWREPKNNLLKFIGVGA
;
A
#
# COMPACT_ATOMS: atom_id res chain seq x y z
N MET A 1 21.26 -29.07 -2.21
CA MET A 1 19.80 -29.29 -2.31
C MET A 1 19.33 -29.89 -1.00
N GLY A 2 18.98 -29.06 -0.03
CA GLY A 2 18.29 -29.47 1.19
C GLY A 2 16.99 -28.68 1.24
N GLY A 3 15.86 -29.35 1.09
CA GLY A 3 14.56 -28.75 1.30
C GLY A 3 14.33 -28.60 2.79
N TYR A 4 13.95 -27.41 3.25
CA TYR A 4 13.52 -27.23 4.63
C TYR A 4 12.04 -27.59 4.77
N GLU A 5 11.80 -28.50 5.70
CA GLU A 5 10.51 -28.84 6.28
C GLU A 5 10.11 -27.73 7.27
N LEU A 6 8.95 -27.12 7.03
CA LEU A 6 8.35 -26.15 7.91
C LEU A 6 7.31 -26.89 8.74
N VAL A 7 7.48 -26.84 10.06
CA VAL A 7 6.73 -27.59 11.07
C VAL A 7 5.24 -27.64 10.74
N ARG A 8 4.74 -28.88 10.68
CA ARG A 8 3.39 -29.26 10.33
C ARG A 8 2.39 -28.86 11.43
N SER A 9 1.16 -28.56 11.04
CA SER A 9 0.08 -28.13 11.95
C SER A 9 -0.54 -29.28 12.78
N ASP A 10 -0.06 -30.52 12.62
CA ASP A 10 -0.76 -31.72 13.13
C ASP A 10 -0.06 -32.41 14.31
N ASP A 11 1.19 -32.07 14.65
CA ASP A 11 1.99 -32.86 15.61
C ASP A 11 1.86 -32.41 17.08
N ALA A 12 0.92 -31.50 17.39
CA ALA A 12 0.65 -31.07 18.77
C ALA A 12 -0.24 -32.03 19.57
N ALA A 13 -0.64 -33.18 18.99
CA ALA A 13 -1.59 -34.10 19.60
C ALA A 13 -1.17 -35.58 19.50
N ALA A 14 0.11 -35.91 19.73
CA ALA A 14 0.52 -37.29 19.98
C ALA A 14 1.90 -37.36 20.66
N ALA A 15 1.95 -37.18 21.97
CA ALA A 15 3.10 -37.57 22.78
C ALA A 15 2.62 -38.48 23.92
N GLY A 16 2.63 -39.79 23.67
CA GLY A 16 2.64 -40.82 24.71
C GLY A 16 4.09 -41.17 25.12
N PRO A 17 4.32 -41.76 26.30
CA PRO A 17 5.65 -41.84 26.90
C PRO A 17 6.56 -42.89 26.23
N PRO A 18 7.89 -42.82 26.45
CA PRO A 18 8.87 -43.62 25.72
C PRO A 18 9.14 -44.96 26.39
N ASP A 19 9.13 -46.05 25.61
CA ASP A 19 9.62 -47.36 26.04
C ASP A 19 11.06 -47.59 25.58
N LEU A 20 11.81 -48.20 26.50
CA LEU A 20 13.25 -48.47 26.52
C LEU A 20 13.72 -49.50 25.48
N GLU A 21 14.97 -49.31 25.04
CA GLU A 21 15.77 -50.24 24.26
C GLU A 21 15.95 -51.62 24.94
N LEU A 22 16.09 -52.67 24.12
CA LEU A 22 16.98 -53.80 24.40
C LEU A 22 17.36 -54.51 23.10
N GLY A 23 18.69 -54.58 22.85
CA GLY A 23 19.29 -55.27 21.72
C GLY A 23 19.37 -56.79 21.87
N GLY A 24 19.71 -57.47 20.77
CA GLY A 24 20.01 -58.90 20.75
C GLY A 24 20.44 -59.40 19.36
N SER A 25 21.66 -59.93 19.29
CA SER A 25 22.31 -60.51 18.10
C SER A 25 21.76 -61.88 17.70
N GLY A 26 21.90 -62.27 16.42
CA GLY A 26 21.78 -63.67 16.00
C GLY A 26 22.14 -63.92 14.53
N SER A 27 23.18 -64.73 14.31
CA SER A 27 23.69 -65.23 13.02
C SER A 27 22.85 -66.40 12.49
N GLY A 28 22.76 -66.58 11.17
CA GLY A 28 22.16 -67.77 10.56
C GLY A 28 22.03 -67.72 9.03
N ASN A 29 22.86 -68.51 8.35
CA ASN A 29 22.92 -68.70 6.89
C ASN A 29 21.87 -69.74 6.43
N GLY A 30 21.24 -69.56 5.25
CA GLY A 30 20.35 -70.58 4.66
C GLY A 30 19.59 -70.08 3.44
N GLY A 31 19.95 -70.57 2.25
CA GLY A 31 19.36 -70.17 0.97
C GLY A 31 17.95 -70.72 0.73
N GLY A 32 17.13 -69.91 0.06
CA GLY A 32 15.81 -70.28 -0.44
C GLY A 32 15.29 -69.19 -1.39
N VAL A 33 15.14 -69.56 -2.67
CA VAL A 33 14.62 -68.72 -3.74
C VAL A 33 13.16 -68.35 -3.44
N SER A 34 12.86 -67.06 -3.29
CA SER A 34 11.48 -66.55 -3.32
C SER A 34 11.44 -65.12 -3.87
N ALA A 35 10.45 -64.88 -4.72
CA ALA A 35 10.30 -63.72 -5.57
C ALA A 35 10.36 -62.38 -4.81
N LYS A 36 11.29 -61.49 -5.19
CA LYS A 36 11.32 -60.10 -4.71
C LYS A 36 10.13 -59.33 -5.28
N SER A 37 9.09 -59.18 -4.48
CA SER A 37 8.09 -58.13 -4.64
C SER A 37 8.80 -56.77 -4.58
N ARG A 38 8.57 -55.92 -5.59
CA ARG A 38 8.98 -54.50 -5.54
C ARG A 38 8.31 -53.84 -4.33
N PRO A 39 9.01 -53.03 -3.53
CA PRO A 39 8.33 -52.16 -2.58
C PRO A 39 7.41 -51.21 -3.36
N PRO A 40 6.22 -50.88 -2.84
CA PRO A 40 5.35 -49.92 -3.51
C PRO A 40 6.10 -48.59 -3.65
N SER A 41 6.20 -48.12 -4.89
CA SER A 41 6.70 -46.79 -5.22
C SER A 41 5.99 -45.76 -4.34
N SER A 42 6.74 -45.05 -3.52
CA SER A 42 6.23 -43.87 -2.82
C SER A 42 5.54 -42.96 -3.84
N PRO A 43 4.32 -42.48 -3.56
CA PRO A 43 3.66 -41.55 -4.45
C PRO A 43 4.55 -40.30 -4.62
N PRO A 44 4.60 -39.70 -5.81
CA PRO A 44 5.39 -38.49 -6.03
C PRO A 44 4.98 -37.45 -5.00
N SER A 45 5.97 -36.91 -4.29
CA SER A 45 5.81 -35.85 -3.30
C SER A 45 4.94 -34.75 -3.90
N GLN A 46 3.74 -34.58 -3.35
CA GLN A 46 2.85 -33.50 -3.73
C GLN A 46 3.63 -32.18 -3.67
N GLY A 47 3.57 -31.42 -4.78
CA GLY A 47 4.31 -30.18 -4.96
C GLY A 47 4.16 -29.28 -3.73
N GLY A 48 5.28 -28.90 -3.14
CA GLY A 48 5.33 -28.12 -1.91
C GLY A 48 4.39 -26.91 -2.00
N ALA A 49 3.38 -26.88 -1.14
CA ALA A 49 2.45 -25.78 -1.04
C ALA A 49 3.24 -24.47 -0.89
N ARG A 50 2.94 -23.48 -1.74
CA ARG A 50 3.61 -22.19 -1.76
C ARG A 50 3.34 -21.48 -0.42
N GLN A 51 4.27 -21.59 0.53
CA GLN A 51 4.10 -21.02 1.87
C GLN A 51 4.04 -19.50 1.80
N ARG A 52 2.96 -18.96 2.37
CA ARG A 52 2.72 -17.53 2.49
C ARG A 52 3.48 -16.98 3.70
N LEU A 53 3.96 -15.75 3.57
CA LEU A 53 4.60 -15.04 4.68
C LEU A 53 3.54 -14.43 5.59
N VAL A 54 3.38 -14.99 6.78
CA VAL A 54 2.29 -14.63 7.71
C VAL A 54 2.41 -13.18 8.18
N SER A 55 3.61 -12.70 8.53
CA SER A 55 3.84 -11.30 8.91
C SER A 55 3.40 -10.29 7.86
N LEU A 56 3.53 -10.62 6.57
CA LEU A 56 3.09 -9.74 5.48
C LEU A 56 1.56 -9.67 5.39
N ASP A 57 0.87 -10.78 5.64
CA ASP A 57 -0.59 -10.80 5.72
C ASP A 57 -1.07 -10.04 6.97
N VAL A 58 -0.41 -10.20 8.12
CA VAL A 58 -0.70 -9.45 9.35
C VAL A 58 -0.48 -7.94 9.16
N PHE A 59 0.63 -7.53 8.56
CA PHE A 59 0.90 -6.12 8.27
C PHE A 59 -0.19 -5.53 7.36
N ARG A 60 -0.62 -6.29 6.35
CA ARG A 60 -1.74 -5.88 5.49
C ARG A 60 -3.03 -5.74 6.27
N GLY A 61 -3.34 -6.68 7.17
CA GLY A 61 -4.51 -6.62 8.02
C GLY A 61 -4.54 -5.42 8.94
N ILE A 62 -3.42 -5.11 9.61
CA ILE A 62 -3.27 -3.92 10.45
C ILE A 62 -3.50 -2.65 9.62
N THR A 63 -2.97 -2.60 8.39
CA THR A 63 -3.15 -1.46 7.49
C THR A 63 -4.60 -1.30 7.03
N VAL A 64 -5.31 -2.41 6.73
CA VAL A 64 -6.75 -2.40 6.42
C VAL A 64 -7.58 -1.97 7.61
N LEU A 65 -7.27 -2.46 8.81
CA LEU A 65 -7.95 -2.02 10.03
C LEU A 65 -7.75 -0.53 10.25
N LEU A 66 -6.52 -0.03 10.08
CA LEU A 66 -6.23 1.38 10.21
C LEU A 66 -7.01 2.21 9.19
N MET A 67 -7.07 1.77 7.93
CA MET A 67 -7.89 2.41 6.88
C MET A 67 -9.35 2.57 7.32
N ILE A 68 -9.98 1.51 7.82
CA ILE A 68 -11.37 1.56 8.31
C ILE A 68 -11.50 2.57 9.45
N ILE A 69 -10.59 2.52 10.42
CA ILE A 69 -10.61 3.42 11.58
C ILE A 69 -10.51 4.89 11.14
N VAL A 70 -9.60 5.23 10.22
CA VAL A 70 -9.40 6.62 9.82
C VAL A 70 -10.52 7.14 8.91
N ASP A 71 -11.14 6.28 8.11
CA ASP A 71 -12.27 6.63 7.26
C ASP A 71 -13.54 6.92 8.10
N ASP A 72 -13.81 6.12 9.14
CA ASP A 72 -15.03 6.26 9.96
C ASP A 72 -14.84 7.19 11.18
N ALA A 73 -13.68 7.11 11.87
CA ALA A 73 -13.42 7.88 13.10
C ALA A 73 -12.68 9.20 12.86
N GLY A 74 -12.09 9.41 11.67
CA GLY A 74 -11.33 10.62 11.35
C GLY A 74 -12.15 11.91 11.45
N ALA A 75 -13.47 11.85 11.26
CA ALA A 75 -14.35 13.00 11.44
C ALA A 75 -14.42 13.48 12.91
N PHE A 76 -14.28 12.57 13.88
CA PHE A 76 -14.45 12.85 15.30
C PHE A 76 -13.13 13.01 16.05
N LEU A 77 -12.05 12.41 15.55
CA LEU A 77 -10.71 12.48 16.15
C LEU A 77 -9.75 13.18 15.17
N PRO A 78 -9.44 14.47 15.37
CA PRO A 78 -8.58 15.23 14.46
C PRO A 78 -7.20 14.61 14.25
N ALA A 79 -6.65 13.93 15.27
CA ALA A 79 -5.38 13.22 15.18
C ALA A 79 -5.40 12.00 14.22
N LEU A 80 -6.59 11.44 13.96
CA LEU A 80 -6.82 10.36 13.01
C LEU A 80 -7.27 10.88 11.64
N ASN A 81 -7.40 12.19 11.46
CA ASN A 81 -7.79 12.77 10.19
C ASN A 81 -6.56 13.18 9.38
N HIS A 82 -6.65 13.21 8.06
CA HIS A 82 -5.53 13.59 7.19
C HIS A 82 -5.02 15.01 7.51
N SER A 83 -3.72 15.24 7.36
CA SER A 83 -3.17 16.60 7.31
C SER A 83 -3.84 17.39 6.15
N PRO A 84 -4.23 18.67 6.35
CA PRO A 84 -4.86 19.45 5.27
C PRO A 84 -3.97 19.68 4.06
N TRP A 85 -2.66 19.83 4.27
CA TRP A 85 -1.68 20.02 3.19
C TRP A 85 -0.29 19.52 3.60
N ASP A 86 0.43 20.32 4.39
CA ASP A 86 1.73 19.95 4.96
C ASP A 86 1.57 19.27 6.31
N GLY A 87 2.51 18.38 6.62
CA GLY A 87 2.52 17.54 7.80
C GLY A 87 2.07 16.11 7.49
N VAL A 88 2.04 15.30 8.54
CA VAL A 88 1.64 13.89 8.45
C VAL A 88 0.85 13.51 9.69
N THR A 89 -0.26 12.82 9.51
CA THR A 89 -1.03 12.19 10.59
C THR A 89 -1.08 10.67 10.39
N ILE A 90 -1.67 9.93 11.34
CA ILE A 90 -1.71 8.47 11.28
C ILE A 90 -2.40 7.97 9.99
N ALA A 91 -3.45 8.66 9.55
CA ALA A 91 -4.18 8.32 8.32
C ALA A 91 -3.32 8.45 7.05
N ASP A 92 -2.27 9.27 7.10
CA ASP A 92 -1.39 9.50 5.96
C ASP A 92 -0.40 8.35 5.73
N PHE A 93 -0.31 7.36 6.62
CA PHE A 93 0.56 6.19 6.44
C PHE A 93 -0.09 5.01 5.70
N VAL A 94 -1.42 4.97 5.63
CA VAL A 94 -2.18 3.81 5.11
C VAL A 94 -1.77 3.46 3.67
N MET A 95 -1.81 4.44 2.75
CA MET A 95 -1.54 4.20 1.34
C MET A 95 -0.06 3.85 1.06
N PRO A 96 0.94 4.58 1.60
CA PRO A 96 2.35 4.19 1.49
C PRO A 96 2.65 2.79 2.03
N PHE A 97 2.00 2.36 3.12
CA PHE A 97 2.16 1.01 3.64
C PHE A 97 1.68 -0.04 2.64
N PHE A 98 0.56 0.18 1.95
CA PHE A 98 0.11 -0.71 0.87
C PHE A 98 1.12 -0.78 -0.28
N LEU A 99 1.65 0.36 -0.74
CA LEU A 99 2.66 0.38 -1.81
C LEU A 99 3.93 -0.38 -1.40
N PHE A 100 4.41 -0.17 -0.19
CA PHE A 100 5.56 -0.87 0.35
C PHE A 100 5.33 -2.39 0.42
N MET A 101 4.15 -2.83 0.90
CA MET A 101 3.78 -4.25 0.93
C MET A 101 3.63 -4.86 -0.46
N VAL A 102 3.17 -4.09 -1.45
CA VAL A 102 3.13 -4.52 -2.85
C VAL A 102 4.55 -4.80 -3.35
N GLY A 103 5.52 -3.95 -3.03
CA GLY A 103 6.94 -4.18 -3.27
C GLY A 103 7.44 -5.49 -2.68
N ILE A 104 7.21 -5.73 -1.39
CA ILE A 104 7.60 -7.00 -0.74
C ILE A 104 6.93 -8.20 -1.42
N SER A 105 5.64 -8.07 -1.77
CA SER A 105 4.89 -9.15 -2.42
C SER A 105 5.43 -9.49 -3.81
N LEU A 106 5.95 -8.50 -4.53
CA LEU A 106 6.51 -8.67 -5.88
C LEU A 106 7.76 -9.57 -5.87
N THR A 107 8.67 -9.38 -4.91
CA THR A 107 9.87 -10.24 -4.83
C THR A 107 9.50 -11.70 -4.62
N LEU A 108 8.52 -11.97 -3.75
CA LEU A 108 8.05 -13.33 -3.47
C LEU A 108 7.31 -13.93 -4.67
N ALA A 109 6.56 -13.11 -5.41
CA ALA A 109 5.83 -13.55 -6.59
C ALA A 109 6.77 -13.89 -7.77
N TYR A 110 7.80 -13.07 -7.99
CA TYR A 110 8.76 -13.19 -9.09
C TYR A 110 10.12 -13.76 -8.67
N LYS A 111 10.20 -14.44 -7.51
CA LYS A 111 11.42 -15.13 -7.05
C LYS A 111 12.03 -16.04 -8.11
N ARG A 112 11.18 -16.72 -8.90
CA ARG A 112 11.57 -17.56 -10.05
C ARG A 112 10.77 -17.13 -11.28
N VAL A 113 11.46 -16.67 -12.32
CA VAL A 113 10.87 -16.25 -13.59
C VAL A 113 11.46 -17.13 -14.70
N PRO A 114 10.77 -18.23 -15.10
CA PRO A 114 11.26 -19.08 -16.18
C PRO A 114 11.14 -18.42 -17.55
N ASP A 115 10.10 -17.61 -17.76
CA ASP A 115 9.87 -16.84 -18.99
C ASP A 115 9.50 -15.40 -18.62
N LYS A 116 10.35 -14.45 -19.03
CA LYS A 116 10.20 -13.02 -18.77
C LYS A 116 9.01 -12.41 -19.51
N LEU A 117 8.72 -12.88 -20.74
CA LEU A 117 7.63 -12.34 -21.55
C LEU A 117 6.27 -12.73 -20.95
N GLU A 118 6.10 -14.02 -20.63
CA GLU A 118 4.88 -14.51 -20.01
C GLU A 118 4.67 -13.91 -18.60
N ALA A 119 5.75 -13.73 -17.83
CA ALA A 119 5.69 -13.03 -16.55
C ALA A 119 5.25 -11.57 -16.70
N THR A 120 5.75 -10.87 -17.71
CA THR A 120 5.38 -9.49 -18.03
C THR A 120 3.91 -9.40 -18.45
N LYS A 121 3.44 -10.31 -19.32
CA LYS A 121 2.03 -10.38 -19.74
C LYS A 121 1.09 -10.57 -18.54
N LYS A 122 1.44 -11.45 -17.59
CA LYS A 122 0.68 -11.64 -16.35
C LYS A 122 0.68 -10.40 -15.46
N ALA A 123 1.81 -9.69 -15.37
CA ALA A 123 1.91 -8.43 -14.63
C ALA A 123 0.97 -7.37 -15.23
N VAL A 124 1.02 -7.19 -16.55
CA VAL A 124 0.18 -6.23 -17.30
C VAL A 124 -1.30 -6.55 -17.10
N LEU A 125 -1.72 -7.80 -17.28
CA LEU A 125 -3.12 -8.20 -17.10
C LEU A 125 -3.62 -7.98 -15.68
N ARG A 126 -2.78 -8.21 -14.66
CA ARG A 126 -3.13 -7.94 -13.26
C ARG A 126 -3.25 -6.45 -12.99
N ALA A 127 -2.31 -5.64 -13.48
CA ALA A 127 -2.37 -4.19 -13.36
C ALA A 127 -3.63 -3.64 -14.04
N LEU A 128 -3.97 -4.09 -15.25
CA LEU A 128 -5.16 -3.68 -15.97
C LEU A 128 -6.45 -4.02 -15.21
N LYS A 129 -6.57 -5.25 -14.68
CA LYS A 129 -7.73 -5.64 -13.85
C LYS A 129 -7.89 -4.74 -12.63
N LEU A 130 -6.78 -4.44 -11.95
CA LEU A 130 -6.80 -3.57 -10.76
C LEU A 130 -7.15 -2.12 -11.12
N PHE A 131 -6.63 -1.63 -12.24
CA PHE A 131 -6.91 -0.29 -12.76
C PHE A 131 -8.39 -0.14 -13.14
N CYS A 132 -8.94 -1.10 -13.90
CA CYS A 132 -10.36 -1.11 -14.27
C CYS A 132 -11.27 -1.21 -13.05
N LEU A 133 -10.92 -2.06 -12.07
CA LEU A 133 -11.64 -2.12 -10.79
C LEU A 133 -11.61 -0.76 -10.07
N GLY A 134 -10.47 -0.07 -10.08
CA GLY A 134 -10.33 1.29 -9.55
C GLY A 134 -11.26 2.31 -10.21
N LEU A 135 -11.34 2.29 -11.54
CA LEU A 135 -12.27 3.15 -12.28
C LEU A 135 -13.73 2.86 -11.90
N VAL A 136 -14.10 1.58 -11.73
CA VAL A 136 -15.46 1.19 -11.31
C VAL A 136 -15.78 1.69 -9.90
N LEU A 137 -14.86 1.55 -8.94
CA LEU A 137 -15.13 1.93 -7.55
C LEU A 137 -15.05 3.44 -7.32
N GLN A 138 -14.06 4.10 -7.91
CA GLN A 138 -13.70 5.49 -7.57
C GLN A 138 -14.04 6.50 -8.67
N GLY A 139 -14.32 6.05 -9.90
CA GLY A 139 -14.68 6.90 -11.03
C GLY A 139 -16.06 7.56 -10.88
N GLY A 140 -16.84 7.24 -9.85
CA GLY A 140 -18.15 7.85 -9.63
C GLY A 140 -19.31 7.07 -10.23
N PHE A 141 -19.21 5.73 -10.27
CA PHE A 141 -20.30 4.84 -10.68
C PHE A 141 -21.54 4.90 -9.77
N PHE A 142 -21.39 5.39 -8.54
CA PHE A 142 -22.45 5.43 -7.55
C PHE A 142 -22.87 6.88 -7.21
N HIS A 143 -23.41 7.61 -8.19
CA HIS A 143 -24.09 8.89 -7.94
C HIS A 143 -25.61 8.74 -8.11
N GLY A 144 -26.37 9.58 -7.39
CA GLY A 144 -27.82 9.62 -7.58
C GLY A 144 -28.59 8.40 -7.07
N VAL A 145 -28.14 7.75 -5.99
CA VAL A 145 -28.81 6.57 -5.38
C VAL A 145 -30.30 6.82 -5.04
N ARG A 146 -30.69 8.09 -4.93
CA ARG A 146 -32.06 8.56 -4.66
C ARG A 146 -32.74 9.25 -5.86
N SER A 147 -32.16 9.18 -7.06
CA SER A 147 -32.67 9.84 -8.27
C SER A 147 -32.70 8.87 -9.45
N LEU A 148 -33.62 9.09 -10.40
CA LEU A 148 -33.73 8.30 -11.64
C LEU A 148 -32.51 8.48 -12.59
N THR A 149 -31.61 9.43 -12.31
CA THR A 149 -30.34 9.64 -13.01
C THR A 149 -29.20 8.89 -12.32
N PHE A 150 -29.38 7.59 -12.07
CA PHE A 150 -28.32 6.73 -11.55
C PHE A 150 -27.40 6.32 -12.70
N GLY A 151 -26.13 6.72 -12.67
CA GLY A 151 -25.18 6.42 -13.75
C GLY A 151 -23.84 7.13 -13.61
N VAL A 152 -22.96 6.89 -14.59
CA VAL A 152 -21.63 7.53 -14.70
C VAL A 152 -21.72 8.69 -15.68
N ASP A 153 -21.40 9.90 -15.22
CA ASP A 153 -21.06 10.99 -16.13
C ASP A 153 -19.62 10.78 -16.62
N ILE A 154 -19.47 10.24 -17.83
CA ILE A 154 -18.16 9.93 -18.43
C ILE A 154 -17.30 11.20 -18.54
N THR A 155 -17.92 12.38 -18.70
CA THR A 155 -17.20 13.65 -18.79
C THR A 155 -16.63 14.11 -17.46
N LYS A 156 -17.09 13.55 -16.33
CA LYS A 156 -16.68 13.92 -14.96
C LYS A 156 -16.13 12.74 -14.16
N ILE A 157 -15.84 11.62 -14.84
CA ILE A 157 -15.30 10.42 -14.22
C ILE A 157 -13.92 10.72 -13.63
N ARG A 158 -13.65 10.34 -12.38
CA ARG A 158 -12.31 10.48 -11.81
C ARG A 158 -11.37 9.42 -12.40
N LEU A 159 -10.30 9.85 -13.07
CA LEU A 159 -9.39 8.94 -13.79
C LEU A 159 -8.34 8.31 -12.89
N MET A 160 -7.74 9.09 -12.00
CA MET A 160 -6.71 8.62 -11.05
C MET A 160 -7.29 8.40 -9.66
N GLY A 161 -6.88 7.33 -9.01
CA GLY A 161 -7.38 6.90 -7.72
C GLY A 161 -6.42 5.91 -7.06
N ILE A 162 -6.77 5.44 -5.86
CA ILE A 162 -5.87 4.64 -5.02
C ILE A 162 -5.50 3.33 -5.74
N LEU A 163 -6.49 2.63 -6.32
CA LEU A 163 -6.24 1.37 -7.03
C LEU A 163 -5.47 1.58 -8.34
N GLN A 164 -5.73 2.66 -9.07
CA GLN A 164 -5.01 3.03 -10.29
C GLN A 164 -3.55 3.31 -9.98
N ARG A 165 -3.26 4.09 -8.92
CA ARG A 165 -1.90 4.34 -8.44
C ARG A 165 -1.19 3.05 -8.06
N ILE A 166 -1.84 2.17 -7.28
CA ILE A 166 -1.27 0.87 -6.91
C ILE A 166 -1.00 0.03 -8.16
N ALA A 167 -1.89 0.04 -9.16
CA ALA A 167 -1.71 -0.69 -10.41
C ALA A 167 -0.49 -0.20 -11.20
N ILE A 168 -0.29 1.11 -11.32
CA ILE A 168 0.88 1.72 -11.99
C ILE A 168 2.16 1.37 -11.24
N ALA A 169 2.19 1.57 -9.91
CA ALA A 169 3.34 1.25 -9.07
C ALA A 169 3.69 -0.24 -9.10
N TYR A 170 2.68 -1.11 -9.05
CA TYR A 170 2.84 -2.56 -9.19
C TYR A 170 3.46 -2.93 -10.54
N LEU A 171 2.94 -2.39 -11.63
CA LEU A 171 3.39 -2.75 -12.98
C LEU A 171 4.85 -2.35 -13.20
N LEU A 172 5.23 -1.12 -12.88
CA LEU A 172 6.61 -0.66 -13.10
C LEU A 172 7.60 -1.36 -12.17
N ALA A 173 7.25 -1.58 -10.90
CA ALA A 173 8.10 -2.35 -10.00
C ALA A 173 8.22 -3.82 -10.45
N ALA A 174 7.15 -4.44 -10.96
CA ALA A 174 7.20 -5.78 -11.53
C ALA A 174 8.12 -5.86 -12.76
N ILE A 175 8.04 -4.88 -13.66
CA ILE A 175 8.94 -4.79 -14.83
C ILE A 175 10.40 -4.66 -14.36
N CYS A 176 10.67 -3.81 -13.36
CA CYS A 176 12.00 -3.69 -12.78
C CYS A 176 12.50 -5.01 -12.17
N GLU A 177 11.64 -5.75 -11.48
CA GLU A 177 12.00 -7.04 -10.88
C GLU A 177 12.26 -8.14 -11.94
N ILE A 178 11.48 -8.16 -13.02
CA ILE A 178 11.61 -9.16 -14.08
C ILE A 178 12.84 -8.89 -14.96
N TRP A 179 13.11 -7.63 -15.28
CA TRP A 179 14.09 -7.26 -16.30
C TRP A 179 15.41 -6.72 -15.77
N LEU A 180 15.43 -6.07 -14.60
CA LEU A 180 16.62 -5.36 -14.07
C LEU A 180 17.34 -6.12 -12.93
N LYS A 181 17.13 -7.43 -12.83
CA LYS A 181 17.82 -8.29 -11.88
C LYS A 181 19.20 -8.68 -12.41
N GLY A 182 20.26 -8.39 -11.64
CA GLY A 182 21.62 -8.81 -11.95
C GLY A 182 21.87 -10.30 -11.69
N ASP A 183 22.99 -10.79 -12.22
CA ASP A 183 23.41 -12.19 -12.11
C ASP A 183 24.39 -12.47 -10.96
N ASP A 184 24.83 -11.42 -10.24
CA ASP A 184 25.82 -11.53 -9.15
C ASP A 184 25.36 -12.45 -8.01
N ASP A 185 26.22 -13.36 -7.56
CA ASP A 185 25.98 -14.19 -6.38
C ASP A 185 25.92 -13.35 -5.10
N VAL A 186 25.13 -13.81 -4.12
CA VAL A 186 24.82 -13.06 -2.91
C VAL A 186 25.33 -13.81 -1.68
N ASP A 187 26.51 -13.42 -1.18
CA ASP A 187 27.09 -13.98 0.03
C ASP A 187 26.94 -13.04 1.24
N CYS A 188 26.98 -11.71 1.00
CA CYS A 188 26.84 -10.68 2.02
C CYS A 188 25.75 -9.65 1.66
N GLY A 189 25.37 -8.79 2.62
CA GLY A 189 24.40 -7.71 2.38
C GLY A 189 24.82 -6.67 1.35
N LEU A 190 26.12 -6.43 1.18
CA LEU A 190 26.65 -5.58 0.12
C LEU A 190 26.43 -6.19 -1.27
N ASP A 191 26.41 -7.52 -1.39
CA ASP A 191 26.19 -8.21 -2.66
C ASP A 191 24.72 -8.15 -3.09
N VAL A 192 23.78 -8.05 -2.14
CA VAL A 192 22.37 -7.72 -2.44
C VAL A 192 22.29 -6.37 -3.15
N ILE A 193 22.97 -5.35 -2.63
CA ILE A 193 22.98 -4.01 -3.24
C ILE A 193 23.58 -4.07 -4.65
N ARG A 194 24.68 -4.82 -4.84
CA ARG A 194 25.31 -4.98 -6.16
C ARG A 194 24.36 -5.64 -7.15
N ARG A 195 23.72 -6.75 -6.75
CA ARG A 195 22.80 -7.52 -7.59
C ARG A 195 21.58 -6.71 -8.05
N TYR A 196 21.05 -5.84 -7.19
CA TYR A 196 19.84 -5.04 -7.46
C TYR A 196 20.13 -3.56 -7.74
N ARG A 197 21.39 -3.20 -8.03
CA ARG A 197 21.83 -1.81 -8.23
C ARG A 197 21.02 -1.07 -9.30
N TYR A 198 20.60 -1.73 -10.37
CA TYR A 198 19.84 -1.08 -11.45
C TYR A 198 18.45 -0.65 -10.96
N GLN A 199 17.82 -1.41 -10.07
CA GLN A 199 16.54 -1.02 -9.47
C GLN A 199 16.71 0.20 -8.54
N LEU A 200 17.81 0.27 -7.79
CA LEU A 200 18.17 1.43 -6.97
C LEU A 200 18.45 2.66 -7.83
N VAL A 201 19.18 2.51 -8.94
CA VAL A 201 19.42 3.58 -9.91
C VAL A 201 18.10 4.09 -10.49
N VAL A 202 17.17 3.20 -10.88
CA VAL A 202 15.84 3.61 -11.35
C VAL A 202 15.10 4.40 -10.26
N ALA A 203 15.10 3.94 -9.00
CA ALA A 203 14.45 4.68 -7.91
C ALA A 203 15.05 6.08 -7.70
N LEU A 204 16.38 6.21 -7.79
CA LEU A 204 17.08 7.49 -7.70
C LEU A 204 16.77 8.41 -8.89
N LEU A 205 16.74 7.87 -10.10
CA LEU A 205 16.40 8.62 -11.31
C LEU A 205 14.96 9.14 -11.26
N LEU A 206 14.00 8.29 -10.87
CA LEU A 206 12.60 8.68 -10.72
C LEU A 206 12.43 9.76 -9.65
N SER A 207 13.10 9.61 -8.50
CA SER A 207 13.06 10.61 -7.42
C SER A 207 13.65 11.94 -7.87
N THR A 208 14.81 11.91 -8.55
CA THR A 208 15.47 13.12 -9.07
C THR A 208 14.62 13.81 -10.13
N MET A 209 14.09 13.05 -11.10
CA MET A 209 13.19 13.57 -12.12
C MET A 209 11.95 14.21 -11.50
N TYR A 210 11.34 13.55 -10.51
CA TYR A 210 10.20 14.09 -9.79
C TYR A 210 10.55 15.42 -9.11
N THR A 211 11.66 15.51 -8.38
CA THR A 211 12.06 16.74 -7.70
C THR A 211 12.37 17.87 -8.68
N VAL A 212 13.03 17.57 -9.80
CA VAL A 212 13.32 18.52 -10.88
C VAL A 212 12.02 19.04 -11.50
N ILE A 213 11.04 18.18 -11.75
CA ILE A 213 9.75 18.60 -12.32
C ILE A 213 8.96 19.42 -11.30
N LEU A 214 8.88 18.95 -10.04
CA LEU A 214 8.15 19.62 -8.96
C LEU A 214 8.62 21.06 -8.75
N HIS A 215 9.94 21.29 -8.76
CA HIS A 215 10.51 22.61 -8.48
C HIS A 215 10.86 23.42 -9.73
N GLY A 216 11.10 22.75 -10.85
CA GLY A 216 11.62 23.38 -12.07
C GLY A 216 10.55 23.82 -13.06
N VAL A 217 9.36 23.21 -13.07
CA VAL A 217 8.30 23.55 -14.04
C VAL A 217 7.63 24.88 -13.67
N TYR A 218 7.36 25.70 -14.70
CA TYR A 218 6.59 26.93 -14.55
C TYR A 218 5.10 26.65 -14.54
N VAL A 219 4.41 27.20 -13.55
CA VAL A 219 2.97 27.07 -13.39
C VAL A 219 2.32 28.39 -13.80
N PRO A 220 1.65 28.44 -14.97
CA PRO A 220 0.94 29.62 -15.41
C PRO A 220 -0.34 29.84 -14.60
N ASP A 221 -0.91 31.04 -14.76
CA ASP A 221 -2.27 31.33 -14.30
C ASP A 221 -3.26 30.38 -14.97
N TRP A 222 -4.33 30.02 -14.27
CA TRP A 222 -5.31 29.05 -14.75
C TRP A 222 -6.71 29.37 -14.23
N GLU A 223 -7.70 28.85 -14.93
CA GLU A 223 -9.11 29.11 -14.65
C GLU A 223 -9.88 27.79 -14.57
N TYR A 224 -10.97 27.81 -13.80
CA TYR A 224 -11.85 26.66 -13.68
C TYR A 224 -13.29 27.08 -13.38
N GLN A 225 -14.24 26.20 -13.67
CA GLN A 225 -15.67 26.47 -13.52
C GLN A 225 -16.32 25.51 -12.53
N ILE A 226 -17.27 26.02 -11.76
CA ILE A 226 -18.12 25.23 -10.87
C ILE A 226 -19.59 25.51 -11.20
N SER A 227 -20.38 24.44 -11.31
CA SER A 227 -21.84 24.54 -11.41
C SER A 227 -22.45 24.87 -10.04
N GLY A 228 -23.06 26.05 -9.91
CA GLY A 228 -23.80 26.48 -8.73
C GLY A 228 -25.26 26.02 -8.70
N PRO A 229 -25.99 26.29 -7.60
CA PRO A 229 -27.43 26.03 -7.52
C PRO A 229 -28.18 26.77 -8.64
N GLY A 230 -29.08 26.08 -9.35
CA GLY A 230 -29.89 26.68 -10.42
C GLY A 230 -29.16 26.88 -11.76
N SER A 231 -28.23 25.99 -12.12
CA SER A 231 -27.50 26.00 -13.41
C SER A 231 -26.65 27.26 -13.69
N THR A 232 -26.29 28.02 -12.65
CA THR A 232 -25.37 29.16 -12.79
C THR A 232 -23.93 28.68 -12.74
N GLU A 233 -23.16 28.90 -13.81
CA GLU A 233 -21.73 28.58 -13.84
C GLU A 233 -20.93 29.74 -13.24
N LYS A 234 -20.13 29.44 -12.21
CA LYS A 234 -19.18 30.39 -11.63
C LYS A 234 -17.78 30.07 -12.13
N SER A 235 -17.17 31.04 -12.82
CA SER A 235 -15.78 30.95 -13.28
C SER A 235 -14.86 31.58 -12.24
N PHE A 236 -13.77 30.88 -11.92
CA PHE A 236 -12.75 31.33 -10.99
C PHE A 236 -11.40 31.38 -11.70
N SER A 237 -10.64 32.44 -11.43
CA SER A 237 -9.28 32.63 -11.95
C SER A 237 -8.28 32.55 -10.80
N VAL A 238 -7.18 31.84 -10.99
CA VAL A 238 -6.12 31.61 -10.02
C VAL A 238 -4.80 32.11 -10.59
N ARG A 239 -4.23 33.12 -9.93
CA ARG A 239 -2.95 33.72 -10.32
C ARG A 239 -1.79 32.97 -9.66
N CYS A 240 -0.88 32.47 -10.47
CA CYS A 240 0.30 31.73 -10.07
C CYS A 240 1.55 32.43 -10.59
N GLY A 241 1.87 32.27 -11.88
CA GLY A 241 3.04 32.89 -12.50
C GLY A 241 4.39 32.55 -11.85
N VAL A 242 4.53 31.35 -11.28
CA VAL A 242 5.67 30.96 -10.42
C VAL A 242 6.30 29.61 -10.80
N ARG A 243 7.52 29.37 -10.30
CA ARG A 243 8.20 28.06 -10.30
C ARG A 243 8.46 27.64 -8.86
N GLY A 244 8.40 26.34 -8.59
CA GLY A 244 8.78 25.78 -7.30
C GLY A 244 7.84 26.06 -6.13
N ASP A 245 6.63 26.56 -6.40
CA ASP A 245 5.59 26.65 -5.39
C ASP A 245 5.08 25.24 -5.02
N THR A 246 5.05 24.93 -3.74
CA THR A 246 4.48 23.68 -3.20
C THR A 246 3.13 23.91 -2.52
N GLY A 247 2.53 25.09 -2.71
CA GLY A 247 1.22 25.42 -2.18
C GLY A 247 0.08 24.72 -2.94
N PRO A 248 -1.15 24.70 -2.38
CA PRO A 248 -2.29 24.01 -3.00
C PRO A 248 -2.65 24.49 -4.41
N ALA A 249 -2.44 25.76 -4.70
CA ALA A 249 -2.95 26.42 -5.91
C ALA A 249 -2.02 26.31 -7.13
N CYS A 250 -0.72 26.46 -6.89
CA CYS A 250 0.26 26.81 -7.91
C CYS A 250 1.42 25.81 -8.02
N ASN A 251 1.22 24.60 -7.53
CA ASN A 251 2.21 23.53 -7.63
C ASN A 251 2.19 22.80 -8.98
N ALA A 252 3.36 22.26 -9.36
CA ALA A 252 3.54 21.56 -10.62
C ALA A 252 2.76 20.24 -10.72
N VAL A 253 2.50 19.56 -9.59
CA VAL A 253 1.70 18.30 -9.56
C VAL A 253 0.29 18.57 -10.06
N GLY A 254 -0.40 19.52 -9.43
CA GLY A 254 -1.75 19.93 -9.81
C GLY A 254 -1.78 20.51 -11.22
N MET A 255 -0.77 21.28 -11.63
CA MET A 255 -0.67 21.77 -13.01
C MET A 255 -0.68 20.64 -14.04
N LEU A 256 0.22 19.65 -13.89
CA LEU A 256 0.30 18.52 -14.82
C LEU A 256 -0.99 17.70 -14.85
N ASP A 257 -1.58 17.45 -13.69
CA ASP A 257 -2.83 16.69 -13.60
C ASP A 257 -3.98 17.44 -14.30
N ARG A 258 -4.11 18.76 -14.10
CA ARG A 258 -5.11 19.59 -14.81
C ARG A 258 -4.93 19.58 -16.32
N THR A 259 -3.68 19.64 -16.80
CA THR A 259 -3.38 19.70 -18.24
C THR A 259 -3.54 18.34 -18.92
N ILE A 260 -3.10 17.25 -18.28
CA ILE A 260 -3.08 15.93 -18.90
C ILE A 260 -4.39 15.17 -18.68
N LEU A 261 -4.91 15.19 -17.44
CA LEU A 261 -6.15 14.48 -17.11
C LEU A 261 -7.39 15.32 -17.43
N GLY A 262 -7.27 16.65 -17.40
CA GLY A 262 -8.40 17.56 -17.50
C GLY A 262 -9.04 17.84 -16.14
N ILE A 263 -9.47 19.09 -15.92
CA ILE A 263 -10.00 19.58 -14.63
C ILE A 263 -11.22 18.78 -14.17
N ASP A 264 -12.10 18.37 -15.10
CA ASP A 264 -13.33 17.63 -14.77
C ASP A 264 -13.09 16.21 -14.26
N HIS A 265 -11.93 15.65 -14.55
CA HIS A 265 -11.52 14.29 -14.18
C HIS A 265 -10.71 14.23 -12.86
N LEU A 266 -10.52 15.38 -12.21
CA LEU A 266 -9.82 15.48 -10.94
C LEU A 266 -10.77 15.30 -9.74
N TYR A 267 -10.19 15.00 -8.58
CA TYR A 267 -10.94 14.86 -7.35
C TYR A 267 -11.51 16.21 -6.86
N ARG A 268 -12.84 16.27 -6.68
CA ARG A 268 -13.58 17.51 -6.37
C ARG A 268 -13.65 17.87 -4.88
N ARG A 269 -13.16 17.01 -3.99
CA ARG A 269 -13.20 17.24 -2.52
C ARG A 269 -11.80 17.21 -1.93
N PRO A 270 -10.92 18.11 -2.36
CA PRO A 270 -9.52 18.07 -1.95
C PRO A 270 -9.36 18.30 -0.44
N VAL A 271 -8.34 17.65 0.12
CA VAL A 271 -8.09 17.67 1.57
C VAL A 271 -7.73 19.08 2.07
N TYR A 272 -7.15 19.93 1.21
CA TYR A 272 -6.81 21.31 1.52
C TYR A 272 -8.01 22.22 1.73
N ALA A 273 -9.23 21.80 1.38
CA ALA A 273 -10.44 22.56 1.69
C ALA A 273 -10.59 22.81 3.20
N ARG A 274 -9.88 22.04 4.02
CA ARG A 274 -9.81 22.18 5.48
C ARG A 274 -8.67 23.04 5.98
N THR A 275 -7.89 23.66 5.10
CA THR A 275 -6.86 24.63 5.51
C THR A 275 -7.50 25.86 6.13
N LYS A 276 -6.74 26.61 6.95
CA LYS A 276 -7.23 27.84 7.60
C LYS A 276 -7.77 28.87 6.60
N GLN A 277 -7.26 28.86 5.37
CA GLN A 277 -7.66 29.77 4.28
C GLN A 277 -9.01 29.39 3.66
N CYS A 278 -9.43 28.13 3.80
CA CYS A 278 -10.59 27.58 3.09
C CYS A 278 -11.72 27.10 4.02
N SER A 279 -11.49 27.04 5.34
CA SER A 279 -12.51 26.59 6.30
C SER A 279 -12.47 27.44 7.58
N ILE A 280 -13.60 28.03 7.93
CA ILE A 280 -13.81 28.71 9.23
C ILE A 280 -13.67 27.71 10.39
N ASN A 281 -14.00 26.43 10.16
CA ASN A 281 -13.96 25.38 11.18
C ASN A 281 -12.62 24.62 11.19
N TYR A 282 -11.52 25.22 10.74
CA TYR A 282 -10.21 24.56 10.76
C TYR A 282 -9.92 23.88 12.12
N PRO A 283 -9.44 22.62 12.16
CA PRO A 283 -8.98 21.77 11.04
C PRO A 283 -10.07 20.90 10.39
N GLN A 284 -11.34 21.10 10.71
CA GLN A 284 -12.48 20.39 10.12
C GLN A 284 -13.00 21.08 8.84
N ASN A 285 -13.85 20.37 8.11
CA ASN A 285 -14.63 20.96 7.01
C ASN A 285 -15.61 22.00 7.59
N GLY A 286 -15.72 23.12 6.90
CA GLY A 286 -16.57 24.22 7.31
C GLY A 286 -16.91 25.14 6.13
N PRO A 287 -17.73 26.17 6.35
CA PRO A 287 -17.99 27.19 5.35
C PRO A 287 -16.71 27.96 5.00
N LEU A 288 -16.66 28.47 3.77
CA LEU A 288 -15.57 29.31 3.28
C LEU A 288 -15.51 30.62 4.08
N PRO A 289 -14.32 31.05 4.53
CA PRO A 289 -14.10 32.41 5.03
C PRO A 289 -14.52 33.48 4.00
N PRO A 290 -14.96 34.68 4.43
CA PRO A 290 -15.34 35.77 3.51
C PRO A 290 -14.20 36.20 2.55
N ASP A 291 -12.96 36.04 2.98
CA ASP A 291 -11.71 36.35 2.28
C ASP A 291 -11.04 35.11 1.66
N ALA A 292 -11.78 34.00 1.52
CA ALA A 292 -11.24 32.76 1.00
C ALA A 292 -10.65 32.93 -0.43
N PRO A 293 -9.42 32.45 -0.67
CA PRO A 293 -8.82 32.45 -1.99
C PRO A 293 -9.65 31.70 -3.04
N SER A 294 -9.56 32.14 -4.30
CA SER A 294 -10.33 31.54 -5.41
C SER A 294 -10.04 30.06 -5.63
N TRP A 295 -8.86 29.57 -5.26
CA TRP A 295 -8.47 28.16 -5.43
C TRP A 295 -9.07 27.21 -4.39
N CYS A 296 -9.69 27.71 -3.30
CA CYS A 296 -10.20 26.87 -2.20
C CYS A 296 -11.24 25.83 -2.63
N GLN A 297 -11.96 26.09 -3.72
CA GLN A 297 -12.97 25.19 -4.27
C GLN A 297 -12.50 24.44 -5.52
N ALA A 298 -11.24 24.60 -5.90
CA ALA A 298 -10.74 23.97 -7.10
C ALA A 298 -10.56 22.47 -6.89
N PRO A 299 -10.67 21.63 -7.95
CA PRO A 299 -10.40 20.22 -7.83
C PRO A 299 -8.88 19.96 -7.83
N PHE A 300 -8.46 18.93 -7.11
CA PHE A 300 -7.05 18.52 -7.02
C PHE A 300 -6.97 17.03 -6.71
N ASP A 301 -6.16 16.30 -7.49
CA ASP A 301 -6.01 14.85 -7.33
C ASP A 301 -4.72 14.48 -6.58
N PRO A 302 -4.79 14.05 -5.30
CA PRO A 302 -3.60 13.58 -4.59
C PRO A 302 -3.08 12.24 -5.12
N GLU A 303 -3.89 11.54 -5.93
CA GLU A 303 -3.58 10.26 -6.56
C GLU A 303 -3.10 10.40 -8.02
N GLY A 304 -2.84 11.63 -8.47
CA GLY A 304 -2.49 11.99 -9.85
C GLY A 304 -1.19 11.42 -10.41
N LEU A 305 -0.83 11.85 -11.62
CA LEU A 305 0.23 11.25 -12.45
C LEU A 305 1.63 11.48 -11.86
N LEU A 306 1.99 12.75 -11.60
CA LEU A 306 3.33 13.08 -11.14
C LEU A 306 3.60 12.52 -9.74
N SER A 307 2.63 12.64 -8.83
CA SER A 307 2.70 12.09 -7.48
C SER A 307 2.75 10.54 -7.48
N SER A 308 2.21 9.87 -8.51
CA SER A 308 2.35 8.42 -8.68
C SER A 308 3.79 7.97 -9.01
N VAL A 309 4.66 8.87 -9.49
CA VAL A 309 6.10 8.58 -9.67
C VAL A 309 6.75 8.20 -8.34
N MET A 310 6.44 8.95 -7.28
CA MET A 310 6.99 8.65 -5.96
C MET A 310 6.32 7.43 -5.32
N ALA A 311 5.07 7.11 -5.68
CA ALA A 311 4.44 5.85 -5.31
C ALA A 311 5.18 4.62 -5.89
N ILE A 312 5.70 4.73 -7.13
CA ILE A 312 6.58 3.71 -7.73
C ILE A 312 7.87 3.59 -6.90
N VAL A 313 8.47 4.71 -6.49
CA VAL A 313 9.68 4.71 -5.62
C VAL A 313 9.41 3.99 -4.30
N THR A 314 8.30 4.26 -3.60
CA THR A 314 7.92 3.56 -2.37
C THR A 314 7.72 2.06 -2.59
N CYS A 315 7.13 1.66 -3.73
CA CYS A 315 7.01 0.26 -4.12
C CYS A 315 8.38 -0.39 -4.36
N LEU A 316 9.31 0.30 -5.03
CA LEU A 316 10.69 -0.16 -5.23
C LEU A 316 11.48 -0.27 -3.91
N ILE A 317 11.24 0.61 -2.93
CA ILE A 317 11.83 0.49 -1.59
C ILE A 317 11.31 -0.80 -0.92
N GLY A 318 10.00 -1.05 -0.97
CA GLY A 318 9.40 -2.29 -0.47
C GLY A 318 9.95 -3.53 -1.17
N LEU A 319 10.24 -3.44 -2.48
CA LEU A 319 10.90 -4.50 -3.25
C LEU A 319 12.26 -4.87 -2.63
N GLN A 320 13.09 -3.88 -2.26
CA GLN A 320 14.39 -4.15 -1.61
C GLN A 320 14.23 -4.89 -0.26
N PHE A 321 13.21 -4.54 0.53
CA PHE A 321 12.90 -5.26 1.76
C PHE A 321 12.52 -6.72 1.49
N GLY A 322 11.79 -6.96 0.39
CA GLY A 322 11.45 -8.29 -0.08
C GLY A 322 12.67 -9.12 -0.52
N HIS A 323 13.72 -8.52 -1.09
CA HIS A 323 14.94 -9.25 -1.46
C HIS A 323 15.70 -9.76 -0.25
N ILE A 324 15.69 -9.02 0.85
CA ILE A 324 16.30 -9.45 2.11
C ILE A 324 15.66 -10.76 2.63
N ILE A 325 14.35 -10.94 2.43
CA ILE A 325 13.64 -12.20 2.80
C ILE A 325 14.18 -13.38 1.99
N ILE A 326 14.48 -13.16 0.70
CA ILE A 326 14.88 -14.21 -0.23
C ILE A 326 16.32 -14.65 0.01
N HIS A 327 17.24 -13.71 0.26
CA HIS A 327 18.67 -13.97 0.31
C HIS A 327 19.20 -14.27 1.70
N PHE A 328 18.64 -13.66 2.75
CA PHE A 328 19.07 -13.94 4.12
C PHE A 328 18.22 -15.05 4.71
N GLU A 329 18.83 -16.16 5.12
CA GLU A 329 18.12 -17.26 5.78
C GLU A 329 17.86 -16.96 7.26
N LYS A 330 18.85 -16.36 7.95
CA LYS A 330 18.81 -16.12 9.40
C LYS A 330 17.95 -14.90 9.75
N HIS A 331 17.05 -15.07 10.72
CA HIS A 331 16.17 -13.99 11.22
C HIS A 331 16.93 -12.73 11.66
N LYS A 332 18.04 -12.89 12.40
CA LYS A 332 18.88 -11.76 12.85
C LYS A 332 19.42 -10.94 11.68
N GLY A 333 19.85 -11.61 10.61
CA GLY A 333 20.34 -10.95 9.39
C GLY A 333 19.25 -10.14 8.71
N ARG A 334 18.03 -10.70 8.59
CA ARG A 334 16.87 -9.99 8.02
C ARG A 334 16.54 -8.73 8.81
N ILE A 335 16.40 -8.86 10.12
CA ILE A 335 16.02 -7.75 11.02
C ILE A 335 17.03 -6.61 10.95
N ILE A 336 18.34 -6.90 11.03
CA ILE A 336 19.39 -5.87 10.95
C ILE A 336 19.34 -5.14 9.59
N ASN A 337 19.23 -5.89 8.49
CA ASN A 337 19.18 -5.32 7.15
C ASN A 337 17.88 -4.56 6.85
N TRP A 338 16.82 -4.71 7.67
CA TRP A 338 15.63 -3.86 7.61
C TRP A 338 15.72 -2.65 8.52
N LEU A 339 16.20 -2.81 9.76
CA LEU A 339 16.24 -1.73 10.74
C LEU A 339 17.20 -0.61 10.33
N ILE A 340 18.41 -0.95 9.86
CA ILE A 340 19.41 0.04 9.44
C ILE A 340 18.84 0.99 8.38
N PRO A 341 18.39 0.53 7.19
CA PRO A 341 17.85 1.42 6.18
C PRO A 341 16.55 2.11 6.62
N SER A 342 15.72 1.46 7.46
CA SER A 342 14.50 2.10 7.99
C SER A 342 14.81 3.34 8.83
N PHE A 343 15.76 3.24 9.76
CA PHE A 343 16.22 4.37 10.56
C PHE A 343 16.93 5.42 9.72
N SER A 344 17.76 5.02 8.75
CA SER A 344 18.42 5.95 7.83
C SER A 344 17.42 6.76 6.99
N MET A 345 16.37 6.11 6.47
CA MET A 345 15.31 6.79 5.70
C MET A 345 14.53 7.78 6.57
N LEU A 346 14.20 7.41 7.81
CA LEU A 346 13.53 8.33 8.74
C LEU A 346 14.42 9.53 9.08
N ALA A 347 15.69 9.29 9.42
CA ALA A 347 16.63 10.36 9.72
C ALA A 347 16.79 11.33 8.54
N LEU A 348 16.91 10.80 7.31
CA LEU A 348 16.97 11.61 6.10
C LEU A 348 15.67 12.39 5.88
N ALA A 349 14.50 11.75 6.04
CA ALA A 349 13.21 12.39 5.88
C ALA A 349 13.00 13.58 6.81
N PHE A 350 13.30 13.42 8.11
CA PHE A 350 13.23 14.51 9.08
C PHE A 350 14.26 15.61 8.83
N SER A 351 15.46 15.24 8.37
CA SER A 351 16.48 16.22 7.96
C SER A 351 16.01 17.06 6.77
N MET A 352 15.36 16.43 5.78
CA MET A 352 14.78 17.12 4.62
C MET A 352 13.61 18.03 5.02
N ASP A 353 12.73 17.56 5.91
CA ASP A 353 11.62 18.38 6.44
C ASP A 353 12.14 19.63 7.18
N PHE A 354 13.25 19.48 7.92
CA PHE A 354 13.92 20.58 8.63
C PHE A 354 14.55 21.61 7.68
N ILE A 355 15.12 21.17 6.55
CA ILE A 355 15.75 22.06 5.55
C ILE A 355 14.70 22.69 4.60
N GLY A 356 13.41 22.37 4.77
CA GLY A 356 12.30 23.03 4.08
C GLY A 356 11.61 22.18 3.01
N ILE A 357 12.05 20.94 2.76
CA ILE A 357 11.31 19.98 1.92
C ILE A 357 10.23 19.32 2.79
N ARG A 358 9.15 20.06 3.04
CA ARG A 358 8.09 19.69 3.97
C ARG A 358 7.45 18.36 3.59
N MET A 359 7.13 17.53 4.60
CA MET A 359 6.34 16.31 4.38
C MET A 359 4.95 16.70 3.90
N ASN A 360 4.63 16.36 2.66
CA ASN A 360 3.36 16.65 2.03
C ASN A 360 2.85 15.41 1.28
N LYS A 361 1.71 14.89 1.74
CA LYS A 361 1.03 13.72 1.17
C LYS A 361 0.40 14.01 -0.19
N PRO A 362 -0.41 15.08 -0.37
CA PRO A 362 -1.02 15.38 -1.67
C PRO A 362 -0.03 15.48 -2.83
N LEU A 363 1.15 16.06 -2.58
CA LEU A 363 2.23 16.13 -3.56
C LEU A 363 3.04 14.82 -3.65
N TYR A 364 2.99 13.99 -2.61
CA TYR A 364 3.84 12.81 -2.41
C TYR A 364 5.34 13.17 -2.45
N THR A 365 5.71 14.16 -1.64
CA THR A 365 7.10 14.66 -1.54
C THR A 365 8.10 13.55 -1.16
N ILE A 366 9.37 13.75 -1.51
CA ILE A 366 10.45 12.80 -1.19
C ILE A 366 10.64 12.60 0.32
N SER A 367 10.52 13.67 1.12
CA SER A 367 10.58 13.58 2.59
C SER A 367 9.44 12.72 3.14
N TYR A 368 8.21 12.91 2.64
CA TYR A 368 7.06 12.08 2.99
C TYR A 368 7.24 10.61 2.56
N ALA A 369 7.71 10.35 1.33
CA ALA A 369 7.94 9.00 0.83
C ALA A 369 8.98 8.24 1.67
N LEU A 370 10.09 8.90 2.05
CA LEU A 370 11.13 8.32 2.90
C LEU A 370 10.64 8.11 4.34
N ALA A 371 9.92 9.07 4.93
CA ALA A 371 9.39 8.95 6.27
C ALA A 371 8.44 7.75 6.39
N THR A 372 7.50 7.65 5.44
CA THR A 372 6.49 6.58 5.44
C THR A 372 7.10 5.22 5.09
N SER A 373 8.08 5.16 4.20
CA SER A 373 8.79 3.90 3.89
C SER A 373 9.65 3.41 5.06
N GLY A 374 10.32 4.33 5.77
CA GLY A 374 11.08 4.00 6.98
C GLY A 374 10.18 3.52 8.11
N ALA A 375 9.04 4.18 8.33
CA ALA A 375 8.04 3.72 9.28
C ALA A 375 7.45 2.34 8.90
N ALA A 376 7.18 2.11 7.62
CA ALA A 376 6.72 0.81 7.12
C ALA A 376 7.75 -0.30 7.39
N GLY A 377 9.04 0.00 7.16
CA GLY A 377 10.13 -0.93 7.42
C GLY A 377 10.28 -1.29 8.90
N LEU A 378 10.20 -0.30 9.82
CA LEU A 378 10.21 -0.54 11.26
C LEU A 378 9.01 -1.38 11.71
N LEU A 379 7.82 -1.02 11.25
CA LEU A 379 6.59 -1.74 11.58
C LEU A 379 6.63 -3.18 11.06
N PHE A 380 7.08 -3.38 9.82
CA PHE A 380 7.25 -4.71 9.24
C PHE A 380 8.27 -5.55 10.02
N ALA A 381 9.42 -4.98 10.40
CA ALA A 381 10.41 -5.69 11.22
C ALA A 381 9.86 -6.08 12.61
N GLY A 382 9.06 -5.20 13.22
CA GLY A 382 8.37 -5.48 14.48
C GLY A 382 7.35 -6.62 14.35
N ILE A 383 6.47 -6.56 13.34
CA ILE A 383 5.47 -7.61 13.07
C ILE A 383 6.15 -8.94 12.74
N TYR A 384 7.19 -8.91 11.92
CA TYR A 384 7.98 -10.09 11.57
C TYR A 384 8.58 -10.75 12.83
N THR A 385 9.17 -9.95 13.71
CA THR A 385 9.74 -10.45 14.96
C THR A 385 8.67 -11.06 15.86
N LEU A 386 7.52 -10.40 15.99
CA LEU A 386 6.41 -10.88 16.80
C LEU A 386 5.83 -12.21 16.27
N VAL A 387 5.59 -12.30 14.98
CA VAL A 387 4.82 -13.38 14.34
C VAL A 387 5.69 -14.55 13.89
N ASP A 388 6.80 -14.25 13.21
CA ASP A 388 7.65 -15.26 12.56
C ASP A 388 8.86 -15.67 13.42
N VAL A 389 9.29 -14.84 14.39
CA VAL A 389 10.39 -15.19 15.31
C VAL A 389 9.86 -15.70 16.66
N TYR A 390 8.99 -14.95 17.32
CA TYR A 390 8.43 -15.34 18.63
C TYR A 390 7.18 -16.23 18.53
N GLY A 391 6.61 -16.41 17.34
CA GLY A 391 5.54 -17.38 17.13
C GLY A 391 4.18 -16.97 17.71
N PHE A 392 3.93 -15.68 17.99
CA PHE A 392 2.64 -15.18 18.51
C PHE A 392 1.49 -15.19 17.48
N ARG A 393 1.38 -16.25 16.68
CA ARG A 393 0.42 -16.37 15.58
C ARG A 393 -1.03 -16.32 16.04
N LYS A 394 -1.34 -16.92 17.20
CA LYS A 394 -2.72 -16.98 17.73
C LYS A 394 -3.32 -15.58 17.95
N LEU A 395 -2.52 -14.62 18.42
CA LEU A 395 -2.97 -13.25 18.66
C LEU A 395 -3.23 -12.49 17.35
N THR A 396 -2.51 -12.85 16.29
CA THR A 396 -2.56 -12.13 15.00
C THR A 396 -3.53 -12.76 13.99
N ILE A 397 -4.26 -13.83 14.34
CA ILE A 397 -5.23 -14.50 13.43
C ILE A 397 -6.23 -13.50 12.81
N PRO A 398 -6.86 -12.58 13.57
CA PRO A 398 -7.81 -11.64 12.97
C PRO A 398 -7.15 -10.73 11.93
N MET A 399 -5.94 -10.24 12.23
CA MET A 399 -5.19 -9.38 11.32
C MET A 399 -4.72 -10.16 10.09
N GLU A 400 -4.24 -11.38 10.26
CA GLU A 400 -3.89 -12.25 9.14
C GLU A 400 -5.09 -12.47 8.21
N TRP A 401 -6.27 -12.76 8.76
CA TRP A 401 -7.50 -12.93 7.98
C TRP A 401 -7.87 -11.66 7.20
N MET A 402 -7.88 -10.50 7.87
CA MET A 402 -8.14 -9.22 7.22
C MET A 402 -7.15 -8.96 6.08
N GLY A 403 -5.87 -9.29 6.25
CA GLY A 403 -4.86 -9.18 5.21
C GLY A 403 -5.09 -10.09 4.01
N LYS A 404 -5.52 -11.33 4.22
CA LYS A 404 -5.87 -12.26 3.13
C LYS A 404 -7.05 -11.74 2.29
N HIS A 405 -7.98 -11.02 2.92
CA HIS A 405 -9.19 -10.50 2.30
C HIS A 405 -9.18 -8.99 2.03
N ALA A 406 -8.00 -8.34 2.07
CA ALA A 406 -7.86 -6.89 2.02
C ALA A 406 -8.58 -6.20 0.85
N LEU A 407 -8.50 -6.76 -0.37
CA LEU A 407 -9.16 -6.17 -1.54
C LEU A 407 -10.69 -6.23 -1.44
N MET A 408 -11.23 -7.34 -0.91
CA MET A 408 -12.67 -7.48 -0.70
C MET A 408 -13.16 -6.48 0.35
N ILE A 409 -12.42 -6.34 1.46
CA ILE A 409 -12.75 -5.38 2.52
C ILE A 409 -12.70 -3.95 1.97
N TYR A 410 -11.66 -3.61 1.18
CA TYR A 410 -11.56 -2.31 0.50
C TYR A 410 -12.79 -2.03 -0.39
N VAL A 411 -13.22 -3.00 -1.20
CA VAL A 411 -14.42 -2.87 -2.05
C VAL A 411 -15.66 -2.63 -1.19
N LEU A 412 -15.84 -3.37 -0.09
CA LEU A 412 -16.99 -3.23 0.80
C LEU A 412 -17.03 -1.86 1.49
N VAL A 413 -15.87 -1.33 1.89
CA VAL A 413 -15.74 0.01 2.47
C VAL A 413 -16.02 1.08 1.40
N ALA A 414 -15.36 1.00 0.25
CA ALA A 414 -15.51 1.97 -0.84
C ALA A 414 -16.95 2.07 -1.36
N CYS A 415 -17.69 0.96 -1.40
CA CYS A 415 -19.11 0.93 -1.76
C CYS A 415 -20.06 1.32 -0.61
N ASN A 416 -19.55 1.77 0.54
CA ASN A 416 -20.30 2.04 1.77
C ASN A 416 -21.08 0.84 2.34
N ILE A 417 -20.88 -0.37 1.86
CA ILE A 417 -21.60 -1.57 2.33
C ILE A 417 -21.22 -1.87 3.78
N LEU A 418 -19.93 -1.79 4.11
CA LEU A 418 -19.45 -2.06 5.47
C LEU A 418 -19.91 -0.98 6.47
N PRO A 419 -19.75 0.34 6.21
CA PRO A 419 -20.31 1.37 7.08
C PRO A 419 -21.83 1.26 7.27
N ILE A 420 -22.59 0.99 6.19
CA ILE A 420 -24.04 0.78 6.29
C ILE A 420 -24.36 -0.43 7.17
N PHE A 421 -23.58 -1.51 7.11
CA PHE A 421 -23.78 -2.66 7.98
C PHE A 421 -23.44 -2.35 9.45
N ILE A 422 -22.42 -1.57 9.73
CA ILE A 422 -22.02 -1.23 11.11
C ILE A 422 -23.00 -0.22 11.74
N HIS A 423 -23.36 0.83 11.00
CA HIS A 423 -24.19 1.93 11.50
C HIS A 423 -25.70 1.71 11.27
N GLY A 424 -26.08 0.97 10.23
CA GLY A 424 -27.46 0.84 9.78
C GLY A 424 -28.31 -0.11 10.61
N PHE A 425 -27.69 -1.03 11.35
CA PHE A 425 -28.41 -1.88 12.32
C PHE A 425 -28.44 -1.19 13.68
N TYR A 426 -29.63 -0.73 14.08
CA TYR A 426 -29.85 -0.05 15.35
C TYR A 426 -31.10 -0.59 16.05
N TRP A 427 -31.10 -0.50 17.39
CA TRP A 427 -32.23 -0.93 18.20
C TRP A 427 -33.13 0.24 18.61
N ARG A 428 -34.34 0.28 18.04
CA ARG A 428 -35.39 1.31 18.23
C ARG A 428 -35.01 2.71 17.72
N GLU A 429 -33.90 3.25 18.19
CA GLU A 429 -33.40 4.58 17.84
C GLU A 429 -32.06 4.49 17.10
N PRO A 430 -31.81 5.32 16.06
CA PRO A 430 -30.55 5.32 15.30
C PRO A 430 -29.29 5.51 16.14
N LYS A 431 -29.43 6.11 17.33
CA LYS A 431 -28.34 6.30 18.30
C LYS A 431 -27.91 5.00 18.99
N ASN A 432 -28.75 3.96 18.99
CA ASN A 432 -28.46 2.65 19.57
C ASN A 432 -27.99 1.68 18.48
N ASN A 433 -26.98 2.09 17.73
CA ASN A 433 -26.35 1.26 16.71
C ASN A 433 -25.33 0.28 17.33
N LEU A 434 -24.80 -0.62 16.50
CA LEU A 434 -23.87 -1.66 16.92
C LEU A 434 -22.63 -1.12 17.66
N LEU A 435 -22.16 0.09 17.32
CA LEU A 435 -21.02 0.73 17.99
C LEU A 435 -21.31 1.04 19.47
N LYS A 436 -22.51 1.53 19.78
CA LYS A 436 -22.92 1.77 21.17
C LYS A 436 -23.02 0.47 21.97
N PHE A 437 -23.44 -0.63 21.34
CA PHE A 437 -23.42 -1.96 21.96
C PHE A 437 -22.00 -2.49 22.22
N ILE A 438 -21.01 -2.06 21.44
CA ILE A 438 -19.59 -2.41 21.60
C ILE A 438 -18.87 -1.41 22.52
N GLY A 439 -19.57 -0.40 23.05
CA GLY A 439 -19.03 0.57 24.01
C GLY A 439 -18.26 1.74 23.39
N VAL A 440 -18.40 1.96 22.07
CA VAL A 440 -17.78 3.09 21.36
C VAL A 440 -18.84 4.18 21.13
N GLY A 441 -18.70 5.32 21.80
CA GLY A 441 -19.58 6.49 21.64
C GLY A 441 -20.63 6.65 22.73
N ALA A 442 -20.18 6.89 23.97
CA ALA A 442 -21.02 7.49 25.02
C ALA A 442 -21.17 8.99 24.81
#